data_AF-A0A7W1W4X2-F1
#
_entry.id   AF-A0A7W1W4X2-F1
#
_cell.length_a   1.000
_cell.length_b   1.000
_cell.length_c   1.000
_cell.angle_alpha   90.00
_cell.angle_beta   90.00
_cell.angle_gamma   90.00
#
_symmetry.space_group_name_H-M   'P 1'
#
loop_
_entity.id
_entity.type
_entity.pdbx_description
1 polymer ?
#
loop_
_entity_poly.entity_id
_entity_poly.type
_entity_poly.pdbx_seq_one_letter_code
_entity_poly.pdbx_strand_id
1 'polypeptide(L)'
;PSAVQSRLSRYVRGIGSLIDVRVAQRGFSRRAIELEIIGTNGRFSLKGGKIRSALRLNEQLFVLNKRYDANGRAISYSFTGRGWGHGVGMCQYGAYGLAKMGVKYDQIIKHYYTGVDLTRTY
;
A
#
# COMPACT_ATOMS: atom_id res chain seq x y z
N PRO A 1 -0.04 -8.50 22.74
CA PRO A 1 -0.43 -8.54 21.30
C PRO A 1 0.61 -7.81 20.44
N SER A 2 0.94 -8.32 19.25
CA SER A 2 1.89 -7.63 18.36
C SER A 2 1.32 -6.28 17.91
N ALA A 3 2.19 -5.29 17.65
CA ALA A 3 1.76 -3.96 17.20
C ALA A 3 0.90 -4.03 15.92
N VAL A 4 1.16 -5.00 15.05
CA VAL A 4 0.38 -5.25 13.82
C VAL A 4 -1.03 -5.72 14.16
N GLN A 5 -1.20 -6.68 15.07
CA GLN A 5 -2.52 -7.15 15.50
C GLN A 5 -3.38 -6.00 16.05
N SER A 6 -2.81 -5.16 16.94
CA SER A 6 -3.52 -4.02 17.54
C SER A 6 -3.99 -3.00 16.50
N ARG A 7 -3.26 -2.85 15.39
CA ARG A 7 -3.66 -1.96 14.31
C ARG A 7 -4.72 -2.59 13.41
N LEU A 8 -4.56 -3.85 13.03
CA LEU A 8 -5.50 -4.57 12.16
C LEU A 8 -6.87 -4.76 12.81
N SER A 9 -6.92 -5.02 14.13
CA SER A 9 -8.19 -5.21 14.85
C SER A 9 -9.10 -3.97 14.86
N ARG A 10 -8.55 -2.78 14.56
CA ARG A 10 -9.33 -1.53 14.39
C ARG A 10 -10.10 -1.49 13.07
N TYR A 11 -9.63 -2.22 12.07
CA TYR A 11 -10.22 -2.26 10.73
C TYR A 11 -11.05 -3.53 10.50
N VAL A 12 -10.69 -4.61 11.19
CA VAL A 12 -11.37 -5.91 11.10
C VAL A 12 -11.67 -6.40 12.51
N ARG A 13 -12.95 -6.48 12.86
CA ARG A 13 -13.40 -6.93 14.19
C ARG A 13 -13.49 -8.46 14.23
N GLY A 14 -13.37 -9.01 15.45
CA GLY A 14 -13.64 -10.42 15.69
C GLY A 14 -12.54 -11.40 15.26
N ILE A 15 -11.36 -10.93 14.85
CA ILE A 15 -10.27 -11.81 14.37
C ILE A 15 -9.72 -12.78 15.43
N GLY A 16 -9.97 -12.51 16.72
CA GLY A 16 -9.35 -13.26 17.82
C GLY A 16 -7.85 -12.98 17.91
N SER A 17 -7.06 -14.02 18.16
CA SER A 17 -5.59 -13.90 18.17
C SER A 17 -5.02 -13.99 16.75
N LEU A 18 -4.14 -13.06 16.38
CA LEU A 18 -3.52 -13.06 15.06
C LEU A 18 -2.55 -14.25 14.92
N ILE A 19 -2.75 -15.06 13.88
CA ILE A 19 -1.91 -16.20 13.52
C ILE A 19 -0.94 -15.78 12.42
N ASP A 20 -1.44 -15.19 11.33
CA ASP A 20 -0.63 -14.75 10.20
C ASP A 20 -1.30 -13.62 9.41
N VAL A 21 -0.52 -12.91 8.60
CA VAL A 21 -0.97 -11.92 7.62
C VAL A 21 -0.25 -12.18 6.31
N ARG A 22 -0.97 -12.18 5.20
CA ARG A 22 -0.37 -12.31 3.86
C ARG A 22 -1.00 -11.38 2.85
N VAL A 23 -0.24 -11.06 1.81
CA VAL A 23 -0.74 -10.33 0.64
C VAL A 23 -1.51 -11.32 -0.22
N ALA A 24 -2.83 -11.17 -0.28
CA ALA A 24 -3.70 -12.04 -1.05
C ALA A 24 -3.73 -11.64 -2.53
N GLN A 25 -3.70 -10.33 -2.82
CA GLN A 25 -3.74 -9.84 -4.19
C GLN A 25 -2.89 -8.58 -4.37
N ARG A 26 -2.22 -8.50 -5.53
CA ARG A 26 -1.53 -7.30 -6.01
C ARG A 26 -2.23 -6.78 -7.26
N GLY A 27 -2.36 -5.45 -7.34
CA GLY A 27 -2.86 -4.79 -8.55
C GLY A 27 -1.79 -4.67 -9.63
N PHE A 28 -2.16 -4.13 -10.79
CA PHE A 28 -1.26 -3.91 -11.93
C PHE A 28 0.03 -3.15 -11.56
N SER A 29 -0.07 -2.14 -10.69
CA SER A 29 1.10 -1.39 -10.20
C SER A 29 1.93 -2.15 -9.14
N ARG A 30 1.70 -3.45 -8.95
CA ARG A 30 2.30 -4.33 -7.91
C ARG A 30 1.97 -3.96 -6.46
N ARG A 31 1.13 -2.95 -6.23
CA ARG A 31 0.65 -2.56 -4.89
C ARG A 31 -0.25 -3.64 -4.31
N ALA A 32 -0.13 -3.88 -3.00
CA ALA A 32 -1.05 -4.78 -2.30
C ALA A 32 -2.44 -4.15 -2.29
N ILE A 33 -3.41 -4.81 -2.94
CA ILE A 33 -4.81 -4.37 -3.00
C ILE A 33 -5.71 -5.18 -2.07
N GLU A 34 -5.23 -6.34 -1.63
CA GLU A 34 -5.92 -7.18 -0.64
C GLU A 34 -4.90 -7.85 0.30
N LEU A 35 -5.13 -7.71 1.60
CA LEU A 35 -4.48 -8.47 2.64
C LEU A 35 -5.46 -9.50 3.21
N GLU A 36 -4.98 -10.73 3.35
CA GLU A 36 -5.66 -11.72 4.16
C GLU A 36 -5.06 -11.73 5.57
N ILE A 37 -5.94 -11.66 6.55
CA ILE A 37 -5.66 -11.65 7.98
C ILE A 37 -6.19 -12.96 8.54
N ILE A 38 -5.28 -13.80 9.03
CA ILE A 38 -5.58 -15.13 9.55
C ILE A 38 -5.55 -15.04 11.07
N GLY A 39 -6.72 -15.17 11.69
CA GLY A 39 -6.88 -15.19 13.14
C GLY A 39 -7.44 -16.52 13.63
N THR A 40 -7.48 -16.70 14.95
CA THR A 40 -8.07 -17.90 15.58
C THR A 40 -9.55 -18.07 15.26
N ASN A 41 -10.25 -16.98 14.98
CA ASN A 41 -11.69 -16.98 14.75
C ASN A 41 -12.06 -16.99 13.27
N GLY A 42 -11.07 -17.15 12.37
CA GLY A 42 -11.29 -17.23 10.94
C GLY A 42 -10.33 -16.38 10.11
N ARG A 43 -10.65 -16.29 8.82
CA ARG A 43 -9.90 -15.52 7.82
C ARG A 43 -10.69 -14.29 7.42
N PHE A 44 -10.00 -13.17 7.31
CA PHE A 44 -10.62 -11.89 7.01
C PHE A 44 -9.83 -11.17 5.93
N SER A 45 -10.50 -10.32 5.18
CA SER A 45 -9.87 -9.53 4.11
C SER A 45 -9.87 -8.03 4.46
N LEU A 46 -8.75 -7.37 4.17
CA LEU A 46 -8.61 -5.93 4.19
C LEU A 46 -8.18 -5.42 2.81
N LYS A 47 -8.99 -4.56 2.20
CA LYS A 47 -8.81 -4.12 0.80
C LYS A 47 -8.43 -2.65 0.65
N GLY A 48 -7.77 -2.35 -0.47
CA GLY A 48 -7.52 -0.99 -0.96
C GLY A 48 -6.78 -0.10 0.03
N GLY A 49 -7.06 1.20 0.02
CA GLY A 49 -6.35 2.21 0.82
C GLY A 49 -6.32 1.95 2.33
N LYS A 50 -7.27 1.16 2.86
CA LYS A 50 -7.32 0.79 4.28
C LYS A 50 -6.07 0.02 4.72
N ILE A 51 -5.44 -0.73 3.82
CA ILE A 51 -4.19 -1.47 4.10
C ILE A 51 -3.08 -0.52 4.57
N ARG A 52 -2.90 0.59 3.85
CA ARG A 52 -1.85 1.58 4.15
C ARG A 52 -2.09 2.21 5.52
N SER A 53 -3.32 2.65 5.77
CA SER A 53 -3.72 3.29 7.02
C SER A 53 -3.65 2.32 8.21
N ALA A 54 -4.09 1.07 8.03
CA ALA A 54 -4.04 0.05 9.06
C ALA A 54 -2.60 -0.28 9.44
N LEU A 55 -1.73 -0.49 8.47
CA LEU A 55 -0.34 -0.84 8.75
C LEU A 55 0.54 0.36 9.10
N ARG A 56 0.00 1.59 9.00
CA ARG A 56 0.71 2.87 9.15
C ARG A 56 1.90 2.98 8.19
N LEU A 57 1.65 2.62 6.93
CA LEU A 57 2.66 2.65 5.89
C LEU A 57 2.60 3.97 5.11
N ASN A 58 3.75 4.34 4.58
CA ASN A 58 3.91 5.47 3.68
C ASN A 58 3.33 5.19 2.28
N GLU A 59 3.31 3.92 1.87
CA GLU A 59 2.97 3.46 0.52
C GLU A 59 2.51 1.98 0.59
N GLN A 60 1.74 1.53 -0.40
CA GLN A 60 1.22 0.16 -0.56
C GLN A 60 2.12 -0.74 -1.41
N LEU A 61 3.13 -0.17 -2.04
CA LEU A 61 4.18 -0.90 -2.74
C LEU A 61 5.25 -1.38 -1.74
N PHE A 62 4.99 -2.53 -1.13
CA PHE A 62 5.90 -3.17 -0.18
C PHE A 62 6.04 -4.68 -0.40
N VAL A 63 7.14 -5.21 0.12
CA VAL A 63 7.40 -6.62 0.39
C VAL A 63 7.11 -6.87 1.88
N LEU A 64 6.39 -7.95 2.16
CA LEU A 64 6.08 -8.39 3.51
C LEU A 64 7.01 -9.53 3.89
N ASN A 65 7.93 -9.26 4.81
CA ASN A 65 8.82 -10.24 5.40
C ASN A 65 8.28 -10.66 6.77
N LYS A 66 8.35 -11.96 7.06
CA LYS A 66 7.81 -12.55 8.28
C LYS A 66 8.90 -13.34 9.00
N ARG A 67 8.93 -13.27 10.33
CA ARG A 67 9.67 -14.21 11.16
C ARG A 67 8.69 -15.12 11.88
N TYR A 68 9.03 -16.40 11.94
CA TYR A 68 8.21 -17.42 12.57
C TYR A 68 8.89 -17.94 13.83
N ASP A 69 8.09 -18.42 14.78
CA ASP A 69 8.57 -19.24 15.90
C ASP A 69 8.76 -20.71 15.48
N ALA A 70 9.23 -21.53 16.43
CA ALA A 70 9.42 -22.97 16.24
C ALA A 70 8.12 -23.74 15.91
N ASN A 71 6.95 -23.15 16.20
CA ASN A 71 5.64 -23.73 15.95
C ASN A 71 5.03 -23.21 14.63
N GLY A 72 5.79 -22.46 13.82
CA GLY A 72 5.34 -21.92 12.53
C GLY A 72 4.41 -20.70 12.63
N ARG A 73 4.27 -20.07 13.80
CA ARG A 73 3.45 -18.86 13.97
C ARG A 73 4.26 -17.60 13.66
N ALA A 74 3.67 -16.67 12.91
CA ALA A 74 4.32 -15.42 12.59
C ALA A 74 4.39 -14.50 13.82
N ILE A 75 5.60 -14.27 14.33
CA ILE A 75 5.86 -13.47 15.54
C ILE A 75 6.23 -12.02 15.23
N SER A 76 6.78 -11.74 14.04
CA SER A 76 7.08 -10.38 13.62
C SER A 76 6.90 -10.18 12.11
N TYR A 77 6.59 -8.94 11.75
CA TYR A 77 6.31 -8.51 10.39
C TYR A 77 7.16 -7.29 10.07
N SER A 78 7.88 -7.34 8.96
CA SER A 78 8.63 -6.22 8.41
C SER A 78 8.08 -5.89 7.04
N PHE A 79 7.75 -4.61 6.85
CA PHE A 79 7.22 -4.07 5.59
C PHE A 79 8.31 -3.22 4.96
N THR A 80 8.91 -3.71 3.87
CA THR A 80 9.99 -3.02 3.16
C THR A 80 9.47 -2.57 1.80
N GLY A 81 9.51 -1.27 1.54
CA GLY A 81 8.98 -0.68 0.33
C GLY A 81 9.64 0.65 0.01
N ARG A 82 9.27 1.23 -1.13
CA ARG A 82 9.74 2.54 -1.58
C ARG A 82 8.56 3.35 -2.09
N GLY A 83 8.65 4.66 -1.99
CA GLY A 83 7.62 5.61 -2.39
C GLY A 83 6.81 6.16 -1.22
N TRP A 84 5.98 7.15 -1.53
CA TRP A 84 5.14 7.85 -0.57
C TRP A 84 3.87 8.31 -1.28
N GLY A 85 2.71 7.91 -0.75
CA GLY A 85 1.40 8.26 -1.29
C GLY A 85 0.56 7.07 -1.75
N HIS A 86 -0.47 7.37 -2.54
CA HIS A 86 -1.44 6.39 -3.05
C HIS A 86 -1.11 5.89 -4.46
N GLY A 87 -0.20 6.57 -5.16
CA GLY A 87 0.34 6.08 -6.44
C GLY A 87 -0.61 6.13 -7.63
N VAL A 88 -1.52 7.10 -7.64
CA VAL A 88 -2.45 7.37 -8.76
C VAL A 88 -2.17 8.78 -9.27
N GLY A 89 -2.19 8.96 -10.60
CA GLY A 89 -1.94 10.25 -11.24
C GLY A 89 -0.45 10.64 -11.21
N MET A 90 -0.17 11.88 -10.83
CA MET A 90 1.18 12.45 -10.95
C MET A 90 2.12 12.08 -9.79
N CYS A 91 3.30 11.54 -10.13
CA CYS A 91 4.41 11.44 -9.21
C CYS A 91 5.12 12.81 -9.11
N GLN A 92 4.98 13.50 -7.97
CA GLN A 92 5.56 14.84 -7.78
C GLN A 92 7.08 14.87 -8.01
N TYR A 93 7.81 13.90 -7.46
CA TYR A 93 9.26 13.80 -7.67
C TYR A 93 9.62 13.48 -9.13
N GLY A 94 8.81 12.67 -9.81
CA GLY A 94 9.01 12.38 -11.23
C GLY A 94 8.74 13.61 -12.10
N ALA A 95 7.69 14.38 -11.80
CA ALA A 95 7.40 15.66 -12.44
C ALA A 95 8.54 16.67 -12.23
N TYR A 96 9.10 16.76 -11.01
CA TYR A 96 10.27 17.59 -10.73
C TYR A 96 11.49 17.16 -11.56
N GLY A 97 11.76 15.86 -11.67
CA GLY A 97 12.84 15.33 -12.51
C GLY A 97 12.67 15.66 -13.98
N LEU A 98 11.46 15.49 -14.53
CA LEU A 98 11.12 15.88 -15.91
C LEU A 98 11.34 17.39 -16.13
N ALA A 99 10.90 18.23 -15.19
CA ALA A 99 11.12 19.67 -15.26
C ALA A 99 12.61 20.04 -15.25
N LYS A 100 13.44 19.34 -14.45
CA LYS A 100 14.90 19.51 -14.42
C LYS A 100 15.58 19.11 -15.73
N MET A 101 14.96 18.22 -16.51
CA MET A 101 15.41 17.85 -17.85
C MET A 101 14.86 18.78 -18.95
N GLY A 102 14.14 19.86 -18.59
CA GLY A 102 13.61 20.84 -19.53
C GLY A 102 12.24 20.46 -20.15
N VAL A 103 11.59 19.40 -19.67
CA VAL A 103 10.25 19.03 -20.13
C VAL A 103 9.24 20.06 -19.63
N LYS A 104 8.36 20.53 -20.54
CA LYS A 104 7.37 21.56 -20.21
C LYS A 104 6.20 21.00 -19.37
N TYR A 105 5.55 21.88 -18.62
CA TYR A 105 4.48 21.49 -17.68
C TYR A 105 3.30 20.77 -18.36
N ASP A 106 2.93 21.19 -19.56
CA ASP A 106 1.85 20.60 -20.35
C ASP A 106 2.19 19.17 -20.80
N GLN A 107 3.45 18.95 -21.20
CA GLN A 107 3.96 17.62 -21.53
C GLN A 107 4.02 16.71 -20.29
N ILE A 108 4.43 17.26 -19.13
CA ILE A 108 4.45 16.53 -17.86
C ILE A 108 3.04 16.11 -17.45
N ILE A 109 2.06 17.02 -17.54
CA ILE A 109 0.65 16.73 -17.24
C ILE A 109 0.13 15.62 -18.17
N LYS A 110 0.36 15.75 -19.48
CA LYS A 110 -0.06 14.74 -20.48
C LYS A 110 0.64 13.38 -20.31
N HIS A 111 1.84 13.35 -19.72
CA HIS A 111 2.53 12.11 -19.39
C HIS A 111 1.82 11.34 -18.25
N TYR A 112 1.35 12.05 -17.22
CA TYR A 112 0.70 11.41 -16.06
C TYR A 112 -0.80 11.22 -16.20
N TYR A 113 -1.46 12.04 -17.02
CA TYR A 113 -2.90 12.01 -17.23
C TYR A 113 -3.17 11.79 -18.72
N THR A 114 -3.65 10.61 -19.07
CA THR A 114 -3.93 10.23 -20.46
C THR A 114 -5.25 10.85 -20.92
N GLY A 115 -5.28 11.34 -22.17
CA GLY A 115 -6.48 11.91 -22.78
C GLY A 115 -6.96 13.23 -22.17
N VAL A 116 -6.06 14.01 -21.55
CA VAL A 116 -6.41 15.34 -21.01
C VAL A 116 -5.93 16.46 -21.92
N ASP A 117 -6.71 17.54 -21.94
CA ASP A 117 -6.35 18.81 -22.54
C ASP A 117 -6.25 19.91 -21.49
N LEU A 118 -5.35 20.86 -21.74
CA LEU A 118 -5.18 22.02 -20.88
C LEU A 118 -5.95 23.18 -21.48
N THR A 119 -6.92 23.68 -20.73
CA THR A 119 -7.74 24.85 -21.11
C THR A 119 -7.51 25.99 -20.13
N ARG A 120 -7.48 27.21 -20.66
CA ARG A 120 -7.41 28.43 -19.87
C ARG A 120 -8.84 28.90 -19.55
N THR A 121 -9.19 28.95 -18.27
CA THR A 121 -10.55 29.31 -17.84
C THR A 121 -10.78 30.82 -17.75
N TYR A 122 -9.71 31.61 -17.58
CA TYR A 122 -9.73 33.07 -17.45
C TYR A 122 -8.45 33.72 -17.97
#